data_AF-A0A5A7WM63-F1
#
_entry.id   AF-A0A5A7WM63-F1
#
_cell.length_a   1.000
_cell.length_b   1.000
_cell.length_c   1.000
_cell.angle_alpha   90.00
_cell.angle_beta   90.00
_cell.angle_gamma   90.00
#
_symmetry.space_group_name_H-M   'P 1'
#
loop_
_entity.id
_entity.type
_entity.pdbx_description
1 polymer ?
#
loop_
_entity_poly.entity_id
_entity_poly.type
_entity_poly.pdbx_seq_one_letter_code
_entity_poly.pdbx_strand_id
1 'polypeptide(L)' 'MNPDAYEAALRSLPEAHSLALRLCDAGVADEVICGYLHIEPEGFATLLDLARRKLDTALSKPPA' A
#
# COMPACT_ATOMS: atom_id res chain seq x y z
N MET A 1 13.29 -11.71 1.37
CA MET A 1 12.59 -10.60 0.69
C MET A 1 13.62 -9.51 0.48
N ASN A 2 13.87 -9.09 -0.76
CA ASN A 2 14.86 -8.03 -1.03
C ASN A 2 14.22 -6.67 -0.71
N PRO A 3 14.66 -5.95 0.35
CA PRO A 3 14.03 -4.69 0.76
C PRO A 3 14.06 -3.65 -0.36
N ASP A 4 15.05 -3.70 -1.24
CA ASP A 4 15.17 -2.78 -2.37
C ASP A 4 14.09 -3.02 -3.42
N ALA A 5 13.72 -4.29 -3.67
CA ALA A 5 12.63 -4.64 -4.58
C ALA A 5 11.26 -4.22 -4.00
N TYR A 6 11.11 -4.31 -2.68
CA TYR A 6 9.90 -3.86 -1.97
C TYR A 6 9.71 -2.35 -2.07
N GLU A 7 10.75 -1.58 -1.77
CA GLU A 7 10.70 -0.12 -1.88
C GLU A 7 10.49 0.35 -3.32
N ALA A 8 11.13 -0.30 -4.30
CA ALA A 8 10.93 0.00 -5.72
C ALA A 8 9.49 -0.31 -6.16
N ALA A 9 8.93 -1.45 -5.74
CA ALA A 9 7.55 -1.80 -6.02
C ALA A 9 6.59 -0.78 -5.38
N LEU A 10 6.76 -0.43 -4.10
CA LEU A 10 5.94 0.59 -3.42
C LEU A 10 6.00 1.95 -4.12
N ARG A 11 7.16 2.37 -4.62
CA ARG A 11 7.30 3.64 -5.38
C ARG A 11 6.59 3.62 -6.73
N SER A 12 6.30 2.45 -7.29
CA SER A 12 5.56 2.31 -8.54
C SER A 12 4.03 2.39 -8.37
N LEU A 13 3.54 2.27 -7.13
CA LEU A 13 2.12 2.36 -6.81
C LEU A 13 1.66 3.83 -6.68
N PRO A 14 0.35 4.11 -6.88
CA PRO A 14 -0.19 5.42 -6.57
C PRO A 14 -0.01 5.75 -5.08
N GLU A 15 0.24 7.03 -4.78
CA GLU A 15 0.60 7.53 -3.45
C GLU A 15 -0.34 7.04 -2.33
N ALA A 16 -1.66 7.11 -2.54
CA ALA A 16 -2.62 6.63 -1.54
C ALA A 16 -2.46 5.13 -1.19
N HIS A 17 -2.07 4.29 -2.17
CA HIS A 17 -1.91 2.86 -1.96
C HIS A 17 -0.58 2.56 -1.25
N SER A 18 0.51 3.20 -1.67
CA SER A 18 1.81 3.01 -1.05
C SER A 18 1.85 3.57 0.38
N LEU A 19 1.17 4.69 0.63
CA LEU A 19 1.01 5.27 1.96
C LEU A 19 0.15 4.37 2.87
N ALA A 20 -0.97 3.85 2.37
CA ALA A 20 -1.81 2.91 3.12
C ALA A 20 -1.00 1.69 3.58
N LEU A 21 -0.24 1.07 2.68
CA LEU A 21 0.61 -0.09 2.98
C LEU A 21 1.68 0.25 4.03
N ARG A 22 2.38 1.38 3.88
CA ARG A 22 3.43 1.81 4.82
C ARG A 22 2.89 2.05 6.22
N LEU A 23 1.71 2.68 6.33
CA LEU A 23 1.08 2.95 7.62
C LEU A 23 0.58 1.66 8.29
N CYS A 24 0.00 0.75 7.51
CA CYS A 24 -0.37 -0.59 7.99
C CYS A 24 0.85 -1.37 8.49
N ASP A 25 1.95 -1.37 7.74
CA ASP A 25 3.20 -2.05 8.11
C ASP A 25 3.82 -1.45 9.38
N ALA A 26 3.61 -0.14 9.61
CA ALA A 26 4.01 0.54 10.84
C ALA A 26 3.09 0.27 12.04
N GLY A 27 2.01 -0.50 11.86
CA GLY A 27 1.05 -0.84 12.92
C GLY A 27 0.10 0.31 13.28
N VAL A 28 -0.06 1.29 12.38
CA VAL A 28 -1.02 2.38 12.56
C VAL A 28 -2.45 1.84 12.45
N ALA A 29 -3.34 2.30 13.33
CA ALA A 29 -4.73 1.87 13.32
C ALA A 29 -5.47 2.33 12.06
N ASP A 30 -6.31 1.46 11.53
CA ASP A 30 -7.11 1.68 10.31
C ASP A 30 -7.84 3.04 10.32
N GLU A 31 -8.48 3.40 11.44
CA GLU A 31 -9.19 4.69 11.59
C GLU A 31 -8.28 5.91 11.38
N VAL A 32 -7.04 5.83 11.85
CA VAL A 32 -6.04 6.89 11.69
C VAL A 32 -5.60 6.96 10.23
N ILE A 33 -5.38 5.82 9.58
CA ILE A 33 -5.02 5.73 8.16
C ILE A 33 -6.13 6.31 7.29
N CYS A 34 -7.39 5.97 7.57
CA CYS A 34 -8.56 6.53 6.90
C CYS A 34 -8.58 8.06 6.99
N GLY A 35 -8.31 8.61 8.18
CA GLY A 35 -8.19 10.06 8.39
C GLY A 35 -7.07 10.69 7.55
N TYR A 36 -5.89 10.07 7.49
CA TYR A 36 -4.79 10.55 6.65
C TYR A 36 -5.12 10.51 5.15
N LEU A 37 -5.77 9.44 4.70
CA LEU A 37 -6.10 9.24 3.29
C LEU A 37 -7.39 9.97 2.87
N HIS A 38 -8.09 10.59 3.82
CA HIS A 38 -9.38 11.26 3.61
C HIS A 38 -10.40 10.32 2.95
N ILE A 39 -10.46 9.08 3.43
CA ILE A 39 -11.40 8.07 2.96
C ILE A 39 -12.30 7.59 4.09
N GLU A 40 -13.49 7.15 3.72
CA GLU A 40 -14.40 6.49 4.66
C GLU A 40 -13.90 5.08 5.03
N PRO A 41 -14.07 4.63 6.28
CA PRO A 41 -13.63 3.31 6.75
C PRO A 41 -14.16 2.15 5.91
N GLU A 42 -15.38 2.26 5.39
CA GLU A 42 -16.04 1.26 4.54
C GLU A 42 -15.25 1.03 3.23
N GLY A 43 -14.55 2.05 2.74
CA GLY A 43 -13.71 1.96 1.55
C GLY A 43 -12.29 1.44 1.82
N PHE A 44 -11.84 1.46 3.08
CA PHE A 44 -10.44 1.19 3.41
C PHE A 44 -10.04 -0.25 3.13
N ALA A 45 -10.87 -1.22 3.51
CA ALA A 45 -10.58 -2.63 3.27
C ALA A 45 -10.40 -2.93 1.78
N THR A 46 -11.24 -2.33 0.92
CA THR A 46 -11.16 -2.48 -0.53
C THR A 46 -9.90 -1.81 -1.10
N LEU A 47 -9.58 -0.60 -0.63
CA LEU A 47 -8.37 0.11 -1.02
C LEU A 47 -7.11 -0.68 -0.63
N LEU A 48 -7.09 -1.24 0.57
CA LEU A 48 -5.97 -2.02 1.08
C LEU A 48 -5.79 -3.34 0.32
N ASP A 49 -6.88 -4.06 0.01
CA ASP A 49 -6.81 -5.27 -0.83
C ASP A 49 -6.26 -4.93 -2.23
N LEU A 50 -6.74 -3.85 -2.85
CA LEU A 50 -6.25 -3.41 -4.14
C LEU A 50 -4.77 -2.99 -4.08
N ALA A 51 -4.35 -2.30 -3.02
CA ALA A 51 -2.96 -1.91 -2.80
C ALA A 51 -2.05 -3.13 -2.69
N ARG A 52 -2.45 -4.14 -1.92
CA ARG A 52 -1.71 -5.41 -1.79
C ARG A 52 -1.57 -6.14 -3.13
N ARG A 53 -2.65 -6.29 -3.90
CA ARG A 53 -2.60 -6.92 -5.22
C ARG A 53 -1.69 -6.18 -6.20
N LYS A 54 -1.71 -4.85 -6.18
CA LYS A 54 -0.82 -4.02 -7.01
C LYS A 54 0.63 -4.20 -6.60
N LEU A 55 0.91 -4.25 -5.30
CA LEU A 55 2.23 -4.50 -4.77
C LEU A 55 2.75 -5.89 -5.18
N ASP A 56 1.93 -6.93 -5.04
CA ASP A 56 2.29 -8.29 -5.48
C ASP A 56 2.57 -8.35 -6.98
N THR A 57 1.77 -7.65 -7.80
CA THR A 57 1.99 -7.53 -9.24
C THR A 57 3.31 -6.82 -9.55
N ALA A 58 3.62 -5.73 -8.85
CA ALA A 58 4.86 -4.97 -9.02
C ALA A 58 6.09 -5.78 -8.56
N LEU A 59 5.97 -6.57 -7.50
CA LEU A 59 7.01 -7.47 -7.01
C LEU A 59 7.25 -8.67 -7.95
N SER A 60 6.20 -9.13 -8.63
CA SER A 60 6.26 -10.23 -9.58
C SER A 60 6.79 -9.81 -10.95
N LYS A 61 6.75 -8.51 -11.27
CA LYS A 61 7.28 -7.98 -12.51
C LYS A 61 8.81 -7.83 -12.37
N PRO A 62 9.63 -8.44 -13.25
CA PRO A 62 11.05 -8.13 -13.26
C PRO A 62 11.25 -6.63 -13.54
N PRO A 63 12.22 -5.96 -12.89
CA PRO A 63 12.51 -4.57 -13.20
C PRO A 63 12.81 -4.46 -14.69
N ALA A 64 12.08 -3.58 -15.38
CA ALA A 64 12.29 -3.29 -16.80
C ALA A 64 13.57 -2.48 -17.01
#